data_AF-A0A3D5SY25-F1
#
_entry.id   AF-A0A3D5SY25-F1
#
_cell.length_a   1.000
_cell.length_b   1.000
_cell.length_c   1.000
_cell.angle_alpha   90.00
_cell.angle_beta   90.00
_cell.angle_gamma   90.00
#
_symmetry.space_group_name_H-M   'P 1'
#
loop_
_entity.id
_entity.type
_entity.pdbx_description
1 polymer ?
#
loop_
_entity_poly.entity_id
_entity_poly.type
_entity_poly.pdbx_seq_one_letter_code
_entity_poly.pdbx_strand_id
1 'polypeptide(L)'
;MEWEFTPDDVVKGRSAYGLAEFRRDLAEEVRANTGGDAQRHARTFHLLYDLCHALATDKDIEAHLGAYAYDPPTVQFLREMLEPMAGNAAMLGAVLQRQIVDRVEAGMPLQAAIDDVAAWHRKMVSGETLPAH
;
A
#
# COMPACT_ATOMS: atom_id res chain seq x y z
N MET A 1 -13.10 0.79 1.03
CA MET A 1 -13.12 -0.38 1.94
C MET A 1 -13.61 0.08 3.31
N GLU A 2 -14.34 -0.75 4.04
CA GLU A 2 -14.68 -0.49 5.45
C GLU A 2 -14.18 -1.66 6.31
N TRP A 3 -13.41 -1.38 7.34
CA TRP A 3 -12.87 -2.37 8.27
C TRP A 3 -13.58 -2.27 9.61
N GLU A 4 -13.83 -3.42 10.24
CA GLU A 4 -14.37 -3.48 11.61
C GLU A 4 -13.30 -3.23 12.69
N PHE A 5 -12.07 -2.96 12.28
CA PHE A 5 -10.91 -2.70 13.12
C PHE A 5 -10.15 -1.46 12.64
N THR A 6 -9.30 -0.93 13.51
CA THR A 6 -8.52 0.28 13.24
C THR A 6 -7.10 -0.04 12.79
N PRO A 7 -6.39 0.92 12.17
CA PRO A 7 -4.94 0.78 11.93
C PRO A 7 -4.14 0.48 13.21
N ASP A 8 -4.54 1.01 14.37
CA ASP A 8 -3.91 0.71 15.67
C ASP A 8 -4.06 -0.76 16.07
N ASP A 9 -5.20 -1.39 15.76
CA ASP A 9 -5.40 -2.83 15.98
C ASP A 9 -4.44 -3.68 15.15
N VAL A 10 -4.11 -3.25 13.93
CA VAL A 10 -3.14 -3.92 13.06
C VAL A 10 -1.72 -3.77 13.61
N VAL A 11 -1.29 -2.55 13.96
CA VAL A 11 0.05 -2.30 14.52
C VAL A 11 0.28 -3.09 15.81
N LYS A 12 -0.73 -3.18 16.67
CA LYS A 12 -0.68 -3.91 17.94
C LYS A 12 -0.86 -5.42 17.78
N GLY A 13 -1.08 -5.92 16.56
CA GLY A 13 -1.31 -7.35 16.30
C GLY A 13 -2.65 -7.88 16.86
N ARG A 14 -3.61 -7.00 17.17
CA ARG A 14 -4.98 -7.37 17.56
C ARG A 14 -5.81 -7.82 16.35
N SER A 15 -5.44 -7.35 15.16
CA SER A 15 -5.94 -7.84 13.87
C SER A 15 -4.79 -8.47 13.08
N ALA A 16 -5.05 -9.61 12.45
CA ALA A 16 -4.09 -10.31 11.58
C ALA A 16 -4.09 -9.79 10.13
N TYR A 17 -4.68 -8.62 9.89
CA TYR A 17 -4.79 -8.03 8.57
C TYR A 17 -3.42 -7.63 8.01
N GLY A 18 -3.05 -8.20 6.86
CA GLY A 18 -1.74 -8.05 6.26
C GLY A 18 -1.76 -7.45 4.85
N LEU A 19 -0.59 -7.46 4.22
CA LEU A 19 -0.40 -6.85 2.90
C LEU A 19 -1.19 -7.58 1.80
N ALA A 20 -1.35 -8.90 1.92
CA ALA A 20 -2.09 -9.69 0.94
C ALA A 20 -3.58 -9.36 0.97
N GLU A 21 -4.17 -9.26 2.17
CA GLU A 21 -5.55 -8.85 2.38
C GLU A 21 -5.77 -7.43 1.87
N PHE A 22 -4.91 -6.48 2.25
CA PHE A 22 -4.99 -5.11 1.78
C PHE A 22 -4.98 -5.00 0.25
N ARG A 23 -4.08 -5.72 -0.42
CA ARG A 23 -3.99 -5.69 -1.88
C ARG A 23 -5.23 -6.29 -2.55
N ARG A 24 -5.77 -7.38 -2.00
CA ARG A 24 -7.00 -8.01 -2.50
C ARG A 24 -8.18 -7.06 -2.36
N ASP A 25 -8.40 -6.54 -1.16
CA ASP A 25 -9.58 -5.72 -0.86
C ASP A 25 -9.55 -4.41 -1.66
N LEU A 26 -8.36 -3.80 -1.82
CA LEU A 26 -8.19 -2.63 -2.70
C LEU A 26 -8.48 -3.00 -4.16
N ALA A 27 -7.99 -4.14 -4.65
CA ALA A 27 -8.26 -4.57 -6.02
C ALA A 27 -9.76 -4.82 -6.27
N GLU A 28 -10.49 -5.33 -5.28
CA GLU A 28 -11.94 -5.51 -5.34
C GLU A 28 -12.68 -4.18 -5.35
N GLU A 29 -12.30 -3.25 -4.48
CA GLU A 29 -12.87 -1.89 -4.47
C GLU A 29 -12.64 -1.19 -5.82
N VAL A 30 -11.43 -1.26 -6.37
CA VAL A 30 -11.16 -0.70 -7.69
C VAL A 30 -12.01 -1.39 -8.75
N ARG A 31 -12.14 -2.73 -8.71
CA ARG A 31 -12.96 -3.48 -9.68
C ARG A 31 -14.44 -3.11 -9.60
N ALA A 32 -14.97 -2.81 -8.41
CA ALA A 32 -16.35 -2.37 -8.25
C ALA A 32 -16.59 -0.98 -8.88
N ASN A 33 -15.56 -0.13 -8.93
CA ASN A 33 -15.65 1.25 -9.42
C ASN A 33 -15.16 1.41 -10.88
N THR A 34 -14.31 0.50 -11.36
CA THR A 34 -13.90 0.44 -12.76
C THR A 34 -14.77 -0.60 -13.47
N GLY A 35 -15.57 -0.19 -14.47
CA GLY A 35 -16.30 -1.15 -15.33
C GLY A 35 -15.39 -2.26 -15.89
N GLY A 36 -15.98 -3.37 -16.34
CA GLY A 36 -15.33 -4.68 -16.54
C GLY A 36 -14.16 -4.84 -17.52
N ASP A 37 -13.44 -3.78 -17.91
CA ASP A 37 -12.18 -3.88 -18.63
C ASP A 37 -11.01 -4.21 -17.68
N ALA A 38 -10.36 -5.35 -17.92
CA ALA A 38 -9.25 -5.86 -17.10
C ALA A 38 -8.01 -4.97 -17.17
N GLN A 39 -7.73 -4.34 -18.32
CA GLN A 39 -6.55 -3.49 -18.47
C GLN A 39 -6.70 -2.18 -17.70
N ARG A 40 -7.89 -1.56 -17.78
CA ARG A 40 -8.24 -0.39 -16.97
C ARG A 40 -8.20 -0.72 -15.47
N HIS A 41 -8.78 -1.85 -15.06
CA HIS A 41 -8.73 -2.31 -13.67
C HIS A 41 -7.29 -2.40 -13.15
N ALA A 42 -6.41 -3.12 -13.86
CA ALA A 42 -5.02 -3.31 -13.44
C ALA A 42 -4.25 -1.98 -13.34
N ARG A 43 -4.43 -1.08 -14.32
CA ARG A 43 -3.79 0.23 -14.32
C ARG A 43 -4.25 1.09 -13.14
N THR A 44 -5.56 1.18 -12.93
CA THR A 44 -6.12 1.98 -11.82
C THR A 44 -5.71 1.41 -10.47
N PHE A 45 -5.70 0.08 -10.32
CA PHE A 45 -5.22 -0.56 -9.10
C PHE A 45 -3.76 -0.19 -8.79
N HIS A 46 -2.85 -0.27 -9.76
CA HIS A 46 -1.45 0.09 -9.53
C HIS A 46 -1.28 1.57 -9.17
N LEU A 47 -1.96 2.48 -9.88
CA LEU A 47 -1.91 3.92 -9.58
C LEU A 47 -2.36 4.22 -8.14
N LEU A 48 -3.48 3.63 -7.71
CA LEU A 48 -4.03 3.88 -6.38
C LEU A 48 -3.20 3.19 -5.28
N TYR A 49 -2.66 2.01 -5.55
CA TYR A 49 -1.76 1.33 -4.61
C TYR A 49 -0.47 2.12 -4.42
N ASP A 50 0.14 2.61 -5.51
CA ASP A 50 1.37 3.41 -5.45
C ASP A 50 1.13 4.74 -4.74
N LEU A 51 -0.04 5.35 -4.92
CA LEU A 51 -0.46 6.54 -4.18
C LEU A 51 -0.57 6.26 -2.67
N CYS A 52 -1.26 5.19 -2.28
CA CYS A 52 -1.33 4.76 -0.88
C CYS A 52 0.04 4.54 -0.28
N HIS A 53 0.91 3.86 -1.00
CA HIS A 53 2.26 3.57 -0.54
C HIS A 53 3.11 4.85 -0.39
N ALA A 54 2.99 5.80 -1.31
CA ALA A 54 3.65 7.10 -1.19
C ALA A 54 3.18 7.87 0.06
N LEU A 55 1.86 7.96 0.26
CA LEU A 55 1.27 8.60 1.44
C LEU A 55 1.66 7.91 2.76
N ALA A 56 1.68 6.57 2.76
CA ALA A 56 2.00 5.77 3.96
C ALA A 56 3.47 5.86 4.39
N THR A 57 4.38 6.18 3.46
CA THR A 57 5.83 6.21 3.70
C THR A 57 6.39 7.63 3.80
N ASP A 58 5.51 8.62 3.98
CA ASP A 58 5.84 10.05 4.02
C ASP A 58 6.72 10.48 2.82
N LYS A 59 6.46 9.89 1.65
CA LYS A 59 7.13 10.34 0.42
C LYS A 59 6.53 11.67 0.00
N ASP A 60 7.40 12.56 -0.46
CA ASP A 60 7.01 13.80 -1.10
C ASP A 60 6.00 13.52 -2.22
N ILE A 61 4.77 13.96 -1.99
CA ILE A 61 3.65 13.69 -2.89
C ILE A 61 3.82 14.42 -4.22
N GLU A 62 4.45 15.60 -4.23
CA GLU A 62 4.72 16.34 -5.46
C GLU A 62 5.81 15.63 -6.27
N ALA A 63 6.82 15.06 -5.61
CA ALA A 63 7.79 14.20 -6.28
C ALA A 63 7.14 12.92 -6.85
N HIS A 64 6.19 12.31 -6.13
CA HIS A 64 5.43 11.15 -6.63
C HIS A 64 4.60 11.51 -7.87
N LEU A 65 3.85 12.61 -7.81
CA LEU A 65 3.06 13.10 -8.95
C LEU A 65 3.97 13.52 -10.13
N GLY A 66 5.17 14.02 -9.85
CA GLY A 66 6.18 14.37 -10.86
C GLY A 66 6.60 13.19 -11.74
N ALA A 67 6.50 11.95 -11.26
CA ALA A 67 6.73 10.75 -12.08
C ALA A 67 5.73 10.61 -13.24
N TYR A 68 4.58 11.28 -13.15
CA TYR A 68 3.51 11.30 -14.15
C TYR A 68 3.38 12.65 -14.86
N ALA A 69 4.39 13.52 -14.81
CA ALA A 69 4.31 14.90 -15.33
C ALA A 69 3.91 15.00 -16.82
N TYR A 70 4.17 13.97 -17.62
CA TYR A 70 3.80 13.91 -19.04
C TYR A 70 2.40 13.33 -19.30
N ASP A 71 1.63 13.02 -18.25
CA ASP A 71 0.26 12.53 -18.30
C ASP A 71 -0.64 13.36 -17.35
N PRO A 72 -1.04 14.58 -17.75
CA PRO A 72 -1.85 15.48 -16.92
C PRO A 72 -3.16 14.87 -16.41
N PRO A 73 -3.92 14.07 -17.21
CA PRO A 73 -5.09 13.35 -16.69
C PRO A 73 -4.78 12.42 -15.51
N THR A 74 -3.67 11.69 -15.54
CA THR A 74 -3.26 10.83 -14.42
C THR A 74 -2.91 11.65 -13.19
N VAL A 75 -2.19 12.77 -13.35
CA VAL A 75 -1.87 13.66 -12.22
C VAL A 75 -3.15 14.23 -11.59
N GLN A 76 -4.10 14.69 -12.40
CA GLN A 76 -5.39 15.20 -11.91
C GLN A 76 -6.15 14.12 -11.15
N PHE A 77 -6.27 12.93 -11.72
CA PHE A 77 -6.91 11.78 -11.07
C PHE A 77 -6.26 11.45 -9.72
N LEU A 78 -4.93 11.37 -9.66
CA LEU A 78 -4.22 11.07 -8.41
C LEU A 78 -4.42 12.15 -7.35
N ARG A 79 -4.50 13.43 -7.74
CA ARG A 79 -4.81 14.54 -6.83
C ARG A 79 -6.22 14.43 -6.24
N GLU A 80 -7.21 14.11 -7.08
CA GLU A 80 -8.59 13.89 -6.64
C GLU A 80 -8.72 12.70 -5.67
N MET A 81 -7.81 11.73 -5.78
CA MET A 81 -7.78 10.53 -4.94
C MET A 81 -7.01 10.71 -3.62
N LEU A 82 -6.35 11.85 -3.37
CA LEU A 82 -5.56 12.04 -2.14
C LEU A 82 -6.38 11.86 -0.85
N GLU A 83 -7.50 12.57 -0.75
CA GLU A 83 -8.39 12.50 0.42
C GLU A 83 -9.15 11.16 0.49
N PRO A 84 -9.79 10.66 -0.60
CA PRO A 84 -10.44 9.35 -0.58
C PRO A 84 -9.51 8.20 -0.18
N MET A 85 -8.23 8.26 -0.55
CA MET A 85 -7.26 7.21 -0.24
C MET A 85 -6.55 7.38 1.11
N ALA A 86 -6.81 8.45 1.86
CA ALA A 86 -6.13 8.72 3.13
C ALA A 86 -6.32 7.57 4.15
N GLY A 87 -7.54 7.04 4.27
CA GLY A 87 -7.82 5.89 5.13
C GLY A 87 -7.09 4.62 4.68
N ASN A 88 -7.03 4.39 3.37
CA ASN A 88 -6.32 3.27 2.77
C ASN A 88 -4.81 3.38 2.98
N ALA A 89 -4.25 4.59 2.87
CA ALA A 89 -2.84 4.87 3.15
C ALA A 89 -2.50 4.63 4.64
N ALA A 90 -3.36 5.09 5.56
CA ALA A 90 -3.18 4.85 6.99
C ALA A 90 -3.18 3.35 7.34
N MET A 91 -4.08 2.58 6.74
CA MET A 91 -4.13 1.12 6.93
C MET A 91 -2.88 0.43 6.34
N LEU A 92 -2.44 0.81 5.14
CA LEU A 92 -1.19 0.29 4.57
C LEU A 92 0.02 0.65 5.44
N GLY A 93 0.08 1.87 5.97
CA GLY A 93 1.12 2.29 6.91
C GLY A 93 1.16 1.42 8.15
N ALA A 94 0.00 1.11 8.74
CA ALA A 94 -0.11 0.20 9.87
C ALA A 94 0.36 -1.23 9.55
N VAL A 95 0.02 -1.75 8.38
CA VAL A 95 0.52 -3.06 7.91
C VAL A 95 2.05 -3.05 7.82
N LEU A 96 2.64 -2.03 7.19
CA LEU A 96 4.09 -1.92 7.06
C LEU A 96 4.77 -1.74 8.44
N GLN A 97 4.17 -0.93 9.31
CA GLN A 97 4.66 -0.73 10.67
C GLN A 97 4.61 -2.03 11.47
N ARG A 98 3.54 -2.84 11.38
CA ARG A 98 3.49 -4.15 12.05
C ARG A 98 4.63 -5.05 11.57
N GLN A 99 4.88 -5.09 10.27
CA GLN A 99 5.98 -5.87 9.69
C GLN A 99 7.37 -5.42 10.18
N ILE A 100 7.56 -4.11 10.40
CA ILE A 100 8.79 -3.56 10.99
C ILE A 100 8.88 -3.98 12.46
N VAL A 101 7.79 -3.82 13.22
CA VAL A 101 7.71 -4.20 14.64
C VAL A 101 8.03 -5.68 14.82
N ASP A 102 7.46 -6.57 14.02
CA ASP A 102 7.73 -8.02 14.08
C ASP A 102 9.24 -8.33 13.99
N ARG A 103 9.95 -7.65 13.09
CA ARG A 103 11.40 -7.83 12.90
C ARG A 103 12.22 -7.27 14.04
N VAL A 104 11.80 -6.12 14.58
CA VAL A 104 12.44 -5.51 15.74
C VAL A 104 12.24 -6.38 16.98
N GLU A 105 11.03 -6.92 17.19
CA GLU A 105 10.72 -7.89 18.25
C GLU A 105 11.52 -9.19 18.10
N ALA A 106 11.83 -9.59 16.86
CA ALA A 106 12.74 -10.71 16.55
C ALA A 106 14.23 -10.37 16.73
N GLY A 107 14.57 -9.15 17.19
CA GLY A 107 15.93 -8.73 17.52
C GLY A 107 16.68 -7.98 16.42
N MET A 108 16.02 -7.64 15.31
CA MET A 108 16.63 -6.85 14.24
C MET A 108 16.76 -5.36 14.64
N PRO A 109 17.89 -4.68 14.36
CA PRO A 109 17.97 -3.23 14.53
C PRO A 109 16.94 -2.49 13.66
N LEU A 110 16.38 -1.39 14.15
CA LEU A 110 15.30 -0.65 13.49
C LEU A 110 15.59 -0.33 12.01
N GLN A 111 16.78 0.20 11.71
CA GLN A 111 17.12 0.55 10.33
C GLN A 111 17.16 -0.69 9.41
N ALA A 112 17.73 -1.79 9.90
CA ALA A 112 17.75 -3.05 9.16
C ALA A 112 16.34 -3.62 8.95
N ALA A 113 15.44 -3.47 9.95
CA ALA A 113 14.05 -3.87 9.83
C ALA A 113 13.29 -3.06 8.77
N ILE A 114 13.52 -1.74 8.72
CA ILE A 114 12.97 -0.87 7.67
C ILE A 114 13.45 -1.32 6.28
N ASP A 115 14.76 -1.53 6.13
CA ASP A 115 15.34 -1.94 4.85
C ASP A 115 14.85 -3.32 4.39
N ASP A 116 14.72 -4.27 5.33
CA ASP A 116 14.17 -5.60 5.05
C ASP A 116 12.69 -5.55 4.66
N VAL A 117 11.86 -4.78 5.38
CA VAL A 117 10.44 -4.59 5.02
C VAL A 117 10.30 -3.93 3.66
N ALA A 118 11.12 -2.94 3.34
CA ALA A 118 11.13 -2.31 2.03
C ALA A 118 11.49 -3.33 0.92
N ALA A 119 12.46 -4.22 1.17
CA ALA A 119 12.82 -5.29 0.23
C ALA A 119 11.72 -6.35 0.09
N TRP A 120 11.13 -6.77 1.20
CA TRP A 120 10.00 -7.71 1.24
C TRP A 120 8.78 -7.15 0.49
N HIS A 121 8.42 -5.89 0.73
CA HIS A 121 7.31 -5.22 0.03
C HIS A 121 7.54 -5.19 -1.48
N ARG A 122 8.74 -4.82 -1.94
CA ARG A 122 9.08 -4.83 -3.38
C ARG A 122 8.87 -6.21 -4.01
N LYS A 123 9.29 -7.29 -3.34
CA LYS A 123 9.11 -8.68 -3.83
C LYS A 123 7.62 -9.06 -3.90
N MET A 124 6.85 -8.72 -2.87
CA MET A 124 5.42 -8.99 -2.82
C MET A 124 4.63 -8.24 -3.90
N VAL A 125 5.05 -7.02 -4.23
CA VAL A 125 4.40 -6.19 -5.26
C VAL A 125 4.85 -6.58 -6.68
N SER A 126 6.10 -6.99 -6.88
CA SER A 126 6.62 -7.44 -8.18
C SER A 126 6.13 -8.83 -8.58
N GLY A 127 5.50 -9.58 -7.66
CA GLY A 127 5.06 -10.95 -7.89
C GLY A 127 6.20 -11.98 -7.83
N GLU A 128 7.39 -11.59 -7.38
CA GLU A 128 8.46 -12.53 -7.06
C GLU A 128 8.09 -13.29 -5.79
N THR A 129 7.58 -14.50 -5.98
CA THR A 129 7.24 -15.43 -4.88
C THR A 129 8.53 -15.79 -4.15
N LEU A 130 8.64 -15.46 -2.85
CA LEU A 130 9.71 -16.00 -2.01
C LEU A 130 9.45 -17.50 -1.78
N PRO A 131 10.49 -18.36 -1.83
CA PRO A 131 10.34 -19.75 -1.46
C PRO A 131 9.88 -19.83 0.01
N ALA A 132 8.88 -20.67 0.27
CA ALA A 132 8.47 -20.99 1.63
C ALA A 132 9.68 -21.60 2.37
N HIS A 133 10.03 -21.02 3.52
CA HIS A 133 10.95 -21.63 4.48
C HIS A 133 10.18 -22.57 5.40
#